data_AF-A0A3D2MPB0-F1
#
_entry.id   AF-A0A3D2MPB0-F1
#
_cell.length_a   1.000
_cell.length_b   1.000
_cell.length_c   1.000
_cell.angle_alpha   90.00
_cell.angle_beta   90.00
_cell.angle_gamma   90.00
#
_symmetry.space_group_name_H-M   'P 1'
#
loop_
_entity.id
_entity.type
_entity.pdbx_description
1 polymer ?
#
loop_
_entity_poly.entity_id
_entity_poly.type
_entity_poly.pdbx_seq_one_letter_code
_entity_poly.pdbx_strand_id
1 'polypeptide(L)'
;IPGEMIDYGAKALKPVENYIGSYLTLWDNLDNPRVVEAWHAMNTWVTDLIPMSGATYLQLIKELYRENRLSEGKMIIRGERVDLSRIRANLLNVIALADHISPPCQSESIMTRVGSQDQLLLKVKGGHIGMMAGSGALKRTWPQIDAWLAARSD
;
A
#
# COMPACT_ATOMS: atom_id res chain seq x y z
N ILE A 1 -3.90 13.91 -15.04
CA ILE A 1 -3.88 14.60 -13.73
C ILE A 1 -2.42 14.71 -13.31
N PRO A 2 -1.94 15.92 -13.01
CA PRO A 2 -0.58 16.14 -12.53
C PRO A 2 -0.30 15.31 -11.27
N GLY A 3 0.93 14.83 -11.10
CA GLY A 3 1.31 14.00 -9.95
C GLY A 3 1.17 14.77 -8.63
N GLU A 4 1.44 16.07 -8.66
CA GLU A 4 1.36 17.00 -7.53
C GLU A 4 -0.06 17.09 -6.95
N MET A 5 -1.09 16.99 -7.81
CA MET A 5 -2.48 16.97 -7.35
C MET A 5 -2.79 15.69 -6.56
N ILE A 6 -2.24 14.56 -7.00
CA ILE A 6 -2.42 13.25 -6.34
C ILE A 6 -1.67 13.25 -5.01
N ASP A 7 -0.41 13.71 -5.02
CA ASP A 7 0.43 13.84 -3.83
C ASP A 7 -0.20 14.76 -2.78
N TYR A 8 -0.75 15.90 -3.18
CA TYR A 8 -1.47 16.79 -2.27
C TYR A 8 -2.60 16.06 -1.53
N GLY A 9 -3.42 15.28 -2.27
CA GLY A 9 -4.50 14.48 -1.69
C GLY A 9 -3.99 13.42 -0.70
N ALA A 10 -2.89 12.73 -1.04
CA ALA A 10 -2.28 11.75 -0.15
C ALA A 10 -1.70 12.40 1.13
N LYS A 11 -0.97 13.50 0.99
CA LYS A 11 -0.37 14.22 2.12
C LYS A 11 -1.42 14.82 3.05
N ALA A 12 -2.59 15.18 2.53
CA ALA A 12 -3.71 15.70 3.32
C ALA A 12 -4.30 14.70 4.33
N LEU A 13 -3.97 13.39 4.24
CA LEU A 13 -4.35 12.42 5.27
C LEU A 13 -3.66 12.70 6.62
N LYS A 14 -2.45 13.25 6.59
CA LYS A 14 -1.66 13.64 7.77
C LYS A 14 -0.82 14.89 7.47
N PRO A 15 -1.45 16.07 7.33
CA PRO A 15 -0.79 17.23 6.75
C PRO A 15 0.38 17.74 7.61
N VAL A 16 0.25 17.73 8.95
CA VAL A 16 1.33 18.18 9.83
C VAL A 16 2.54 17.25 9.75
N GLU A 17 2.31 15.93 9.81
CA GLU A 17 3.37 14.93 9.74
C GLU A 17 4.10 14.98 8.39
N ASN A 18 3.34 15.06 7.29
CA ASN A 18 3.86 14.98 5.93
C ASN A 18 4.54 16.28 5.44
N TYR A 19 4.03 17.45 5.82
CA TYR A 19 4.59 18.73 5.36
C TYR A 19 5.64 19.33 6.32
N ILE A 20 5.55 19.03 7.62
CA ILE A 20 6.41 19.65 8.64
C ILE A 20 7.24 18.60 9.37
N GLY A 21 6.61 17.52 9.85
CA GLY A 21 7.25 16.53 10.72
C GLY A 21 8.49 15.86 10.09
N SER A 22 8.42 15.53 8.79
CA SER A 22 9.56 14.95 8.06
C SER A 22 10.80 15.87 8.07
N TYR A 23 10.61 17.18 7.85
CA TYR A 23 11.72 18.14 7.82
C TYR A 23 12.28 18.44 9.22
N LEU A 24 11.42 18.48 10.25
CA LEU A 24 11.88 18.57 11.64
C LEU A 24 12.73 17.35 12.02
N THR A 25 12.31 16.15 11.61
CA THR A 25 13.08 14.92 11.85
C THR A 25 14.46 14.98 11.18
N LEU A 26 14.55 15.52 9.96
CA LEU A 26 15.83 15.74 9.30
C LEU A 26 16.69 16.75 10.06
N TRP A 27 16.12 17.90 10.44
CA TRP A 27 16.81 18.95 11.18
C TRP A 27 17.44 18.44 12.47
N ASP A 28 16.68 17.66 13.25
CA ASP A 28 17.14 17.08 14.52
C ASP A 28 18.24 16.03 14.35
N ASN A 29 18.48 15.53 13.13
CA ASN A 29 19.40 14.42 12.84
C ASN A 29 20.47 14.77 11.80
N LEU A 30 20.72 16.05 11.53
CA LEU A 30 21.68 16.50 10.49
C LEU A 30 23.10 15.93 10.68
N ASP A 31 23.53 15.72 11.92
CA ASP A 31 24.85 15.17 12.24
C ASP A 31 24.93 13.63 12.10
N ASN A 32 23.80 12.96 11.82
CA ASN A 32 23.75 11.51 11.65
C ASN A 32 23.65 11.14 10.16
N PRO A 33 24.78 10.82 9.49
CA PRO A 33 24.80 10.62 8.04
C PRO A 33 23.88 9.47 7.59
N ARG A 34 23.67 8.45 8.42
CA ARG A 34 22.77 7.33 8.09
C ARG A 34 21.29 7.76 8.07
N VAL A 35 20.89 8.64 8.99
CA VAL A 35 19.51 9.15 9.03
C VAL A 35 19.27 10.11 7.87
N VAL A 36 20.24 10.97 7.57
CA VAL A 36 20.19 11.89 6.43
C VAL A 36 20.09 11.14 5.11
N GLU A 37 20.89 10.10 4.90
CA GLU A 37 20.82 9.25 3.70
C GLU A 37 19.46 8.55 3.56
N ALA A 38 18.96 7.93 4.63
CA ALA A 38 17.66 7.28 4.63
C ALA A 38 16.51 8.28 4.38
N TRP A 39 16.62 9.49 4.93
CA TRP A 39 15.67 10.57 4.68
C TRP A 39 15.69 11.00 3.22
N HIS A 40 16.87 11.19 2.60
CA HIS A 40 16.97 11.52 1.18
C HIS A 40 16.34 10.44 0.31
N ALA A 41 16.66 9.16 0.55
CA ALA A 41 16.07 8.06 -0.20
C ALA A 41 14.54 8.05 -0.11
N MET A 42 13.99 8.22 1.09
CA MET A 42 12.55 8.27 1.31
C MET A 42 11.91 9.52 0.69
N ASN A 43 12.52 10.70 0.89
CA ASN A 43 12.01 11.96 0.38
C ASN A 43 12.01 11.98 -1.15
N THR A 44 13.10 11.56 -1.78
CA THR A 44 13.17 11.42 -3.24
C THR A 44 12.08 10.48 -3.74
N TRP A 45 11.90 9.31 -3.11
CA TRP A 45 10.85 8.37 -3.52
C TRP A 45 9.43 8.96 -3.41
N VAL A 46 9.11 9.70 -2.35
CA VAL A 46 7.76 10.31 -2.21
C VAL A 46 7.56 11.54 -3.08
N THR A 47 8.62 12.24 -3.51
CA THR A 47 8.52 13.45 -4.35
C THR A 47 8.76 13.20 -5.84
N ASP A 48 9.20 12.00 -6.23
CA ASP A 48 9.39 11.62 -7.64
C ASP A 48 8.04 11.22 -8.27
N LEU A 49 7.20 12.24 -8.50
CA LEU A 49 5.80 12.07 -8.85
C LEU A 49 5.61 11.75 -10.33
N ILE A 50 4.73 10.77 -10.62
CA ILE A 50 4.36 10.39 -11.98
C ILE A 50 2.91 10.82 -12.25
N PRO A 51 2.63 11.56 -13.33
CA PRO A 51 1.27 11.94 -13.68
C PRO A 51 0.43 10.72 -14.09
N MET A 52 -0.86 10.74 -13.74
CA MET A 52 -1.80 9.68 -14.10
C MET A 52 -2.78 10.14 -15.18
N SER A 53 -3.20 9.25 -16.08
CA SER A 53 -4.22 9.60 -17.07
C SER A 53 -5.54 10.05 -16.38
N GLY A 54 -6.20 11.06 -16.95
CA GLY A 54 -7.41 11.65 -16.35
C GLY A 54 -8.56 10.66 -16.16
N ALA A 55 -8.83 9.85 -17.19
CA ALA A 55 -9.87 8.84 -17.15
C ALA A 55 -9.58 7.75 -16.12
N THR A 56 -8.32 7.29 -16.02
CA THR A 56 -7.92 6.30 -15.00
C THR A 56 -8.09 6.86 -13.59
N TYR A 57 -7.65 8.09 -13.33
CA TYR A 57 -7.83 8.71 -12.01
C TYR A 57 -9.31 8.87 -11.65
N LEU A 58 -10.14 9.35 -12.58
CA LEU A 58 -11.58 9.45 -12.36
C LEU A 58 -12.21 8.10 -12.06
N GLN A 59 -11.84 7.05 -12.80
CA GLN A 59 -12.33 5.69 -12.56
C GLN A 59 -11.91 5.20 -11.18
N LEU A 60 -10.63 5.37 -10.80
CA LEU A 60 -10.12 5.01 -9.48
C LEU A 60 -10.93 5.69 -8.36
N ILE A 61 -11.06 7.01 -8.38
CA ILE A 61 -11.74 7.75 -7.32
C ILE A 61 -13.25 7.44 -7.29
N LYS A 62 -13.91 7.42 -8.45
CA LYS A 62 -15.35 7.21 -8.50
C LYS A 62 -15.73 5.75 -8.22
N GLU A 63 -15.16 4.82 -8.98
CA GLU A 63 -15.61 3.43 -8.98
C GLU A 63 -15.04 2.64 -7.81
N LEU A 64 -13.77 2.85 -7.43
CA LEU A 64 -13.14 2.09 -6.34
C LEU A 64 -13.32 2.79 -5.00
N TYR A 65 -12.92 4.05 -4.87
CA TYR A 65 -12.97 4.75 -3.57
C TYR A 65 -14.39 5.11 -3.13
N ARG A 66 -15.22 5.69 -4.02
CA ARG A 66 -16.56 6.18 -3.64
C ARG A 66 -17.65 5.13 -3.75
N GLU A 67 -17.66 4.36 -4.84
CA GLU A 67 -18.75 3.42 -5.15
C GLU A 67 -18.43 1.97 -4.76
N ASN A 68 -17.19 1.67 -4.37
CA ASN A 68 -16.71 0.33 -3.98
C ASN A 68 -17.08 -0.77 -5.00
N ARG A 69 -17.11 -0.42 -6.29
CA ARG A 69 -17.64 -1.29 -7.35
C ARG A 69 -16.94 -2.63 -7.43
N LEU A 70 -15.65 -2.70 -7.12
CA LEU A 70 -14.91 -3.97 -7.16
C LEU A 70 -15.44 -4.94 -6.10
N SER A 71 -15.52 -4.52 -4.85
CA SER A 71 -16.03 -5.36 -3.76
C SER A 71 -17.51 -5.70 -3.92
N GLU A 72 -18.31 -4.77 -4.45
CA GLU A 72 -19.72 -5.00 -4.76
C GLU A 72 -19.95 -5.85 -6.03
N GLY A 73 -18.87 -6.26 -6.71
CA GLY A 73 -18.92 -6.98 -7.98
C GLY A 73 -19.51 -6.17 -9.13
N LYS A 74 -19.62 -4.85 -9.05
CA LYS A 74 -20.20 -3.97 -10.07
C LYS A 74 -19.16 -3.44 -11.08
N MET A 75 -17.88 -3.69 -10.83
CA MET A 75 -16.80 -3.19 -11.69
C MET A 75 -16.77 -3.91 -13.04
N ILE A 76 -16.59 -3.15 -14.12
CA ILE A 76 -16.43 -3.67 -15.48
C ILE A 76 -15.07 -3.23 -16.00
N ILE A 77 -14.27 -4.19 -16.47
CA ILE A 77 -12.98 -3.94 -17.11
C ILE A 77 -13.01 -4.57 -18.49
N ARG A 78 -12.71 -3.79 -19.54
CA ARG A 78 -12.71 -4.25 -20.94
C ARG A 78 -14.02 -4.93 -21.39
N GLY A 79 -15.15 -4.47 -20.86
CA GLY A 79 -16.47 -5.02 -21.16
C GLY A 79 -16.87 -6.25 -20.34
N GLU A 80 -15.99 -6.75 -19.47
CA GLU A 80 -16.27 -7.91 -18.61
C GLU A 80 -16.48 -7.50 -17.16
N ARG A 81 -17.50 -8.10 -16.51
CA ARG A 81 -17.74 -7.93 -15.09
C ARG A 81 -16.62 -8.61 -14.29
N VAL A 82 -15.99 -7.87 -13.40
CA VAL A 82 -14.97 -8.40 -12.49
C VAL A 82 -15.64 -9.25 -11.41
N ASP A 83 -15.22 -10.50 -11.28
CA ASP A 83 -15.70 -11.43 -10.27
C ASP A 83 -14.51 -12.00 -9.47
N LEU A 84 -14.34 -11.49 -8.25
CA LEU A 84 -13.25 -11.90 -7.34
C LEU A 84 -13.32 -13.39 -6.99
N SER A 85 -14.51 -14.01 -7.02
CA SER A 85 -14.67 -15.42 -6.71
C SER A 85 -14.00 -16.33 -7.76
N ARG A 86 -13.66 -15.79 -8.94
CA ARG A 86 -12.93 -16.51 -9.99
C ARG A 86 -11.42 -16.55 -9.76
N ILE A 87 -10.89 -15.81 -8.79
CA ILE A 87 -9.47 -15.90 -8.39
C ILE A 87 -9.28 -17.23 -7.65
N ARG A 88 -8.56 -18.17 -8.27
CA ARG A 88 -8.27 -19.51 -7.70
C ARG A 88 -6.82 -19.71 -7.26
N ALA A 89 -5.93 -18.77 -7.60
CA ALA A 89 -4.52 -18.83 -7.23
C ALA A 89 -4.33 -18.76 -5.70
N ASN A 90 -3.23 -19.32 -5.19
CA ASN A 90 -2.86 -19.20 -3.78
C ASN A 90 -2.73 -17.71 -3.41
N LEU A 91 -3.30 -17.30 -2.27
CA LEU A 91 -3.34 -15.90 -1.85
C LEU A 91 -2.58 -15.68 -0.55
N LEU A 92 -1.52 -14.88 -0.61
CA LEU A 92 -0.89 -14.27 0.56
C LEU A 92 -1.35 -12.81 0.66
N ASN A 93 -2.06 -12.48 1.73
CA ASN A 93 -2.44 -11.10 2.04
C ASN A 93 -1.60 -10.60 3.22
N VAL A 94 -0.71 -9.64 2.97
CA VAL A 94 0.15 -9.06 4.00
C VAL A 94 -0.38 -7.68 4.36
N ILE A 95 -0.71 -7.47 5.63
CA ILE A 95 -1.27 -6.22 6.14
C ILE A 95 -0.46 -5.70 7.32
N ALA A 96 -0.35 -4.38 7.46
CA ALA A 96 0.29 -3.77 8.61
C ALA A 96 -0.72 -3.24 9.62
N LEU A 97 -0.52 -3.60 10.90
CA LEU A 97 -1.47 -3.31 11.97
C LEU A 97 -1.66 -1.82 12.28
N ALA A 98 -0.67 -0.97 11.96
CA ALA A 98 -0.74 0.48 12.13
C ALA A 98 -0.78 1.22 10.78
N ASP A 99 -1.24 0.56 9.72
CA ASP A 99 -1.49 1.22 8.43
C ASP A 99 -2.70 2.16 8.53
N HIS A 100 -2.49 3.42 8.20
CA HIS A 100 -3.54 4.45 8.18
C HIS A 100 -3.95 4.84 6.75
N ILE A 101 -3.22 4.36 5.74
CA ILE A 101 -3.52 4.57 4.32
C ILE A 101 -4.48 3.48 3.85
N SER A 102 -4.17 2.21 4.17
CA SER A 102 -5.06 1.07 3.96
C SER A 102 -5.27 0.33 5.29
N PRO A 103 -6.22 0.79 6.12
CA PRO A 103 -6.48 0.18 7.42
C PRO A 103 -6.75 -1.32 7.33
N PRO A 104 -6.29 -2.14 8.31
CA PRO A 104 -6.45 -3.60 8.30
C PRO A 104 -7.84 -4.09 7.90
N CYS A 105 -8.90 -3.49 8.45
CA CYS A 105 -10.28 -3.90 8.16
C CYS A 105 -10.67 -3.79 6.67
N GLN A 106 -10.05 -2.87 5.91
CA GLN A 106 -10.29 -2.74 4.48
C GLN A 106 -9.62 -3.88 3.70
N SER A 107 -8.34 -4.14 3.99
CA SER A 107 -7.53 -5.14 3.30
C SER A 107 -7.89 -6.58 3.68
N GLU A 108 -8.36 -6.82 4.91
CA GLU A 108 -8.80 -8.15 5.37
C GLU A 108 -10.04 -8.65 4.63
N SER A 109 -10.88 -7.74 4.13
CA SER A 109 -12.15 -8.08 3.49
C SER A 109 -12.01 -8.93 2.21
N ILE A 110 -10.83 -8.93 1.57
CA ILE A 110 -10.57 -9.72 0.36
C ILE A 110 -10.58 -11.23 0.63
N MET A 111 -10.23 -11.65 1.85
CA MET A 111 -10.05 -13.06 2.23
C MET A 111 -11.35 -13.87 2.10
N THR A 112 -12.51 -13.22 2.22
CA THR A 112 -13.83 -13.87 2.09
C THR A 112 -14.46 -13.68 0.71
N ARG A 113 -13.80 -12.96 -0.19
CA ARG A 113 -14.33 -12.59 -1.52
C ARG A 113 -13.67 -13.35 -2.66
N VAL A 114 -12.45 -13.85 -2.45
CA VAL A 114 -11.73 -14.62 -3.46
C VAL A 114 -12.11 -16.10 -3.42
N GLY A 115 -11.90 -16.76 -4.56
CA GLY A 115 -12.14 -18.19 -4.72
C GLY A 115 -10.97 -19.10 -4.32
N SER A 116 -9.89 -18.53 -3.80
CA SER A 116 -8.64 -19.20 -3.44
C SER A 116 -8.86 -20.23 -2.34
N GLN A 117 -8.33 -21.44 -2.51
CA GLN A 117 -8.41 -22.50 -1.49
C GLN A 117 -7.28 -22.39 -0.46
N ASP A 118 -6.09 -22.03 -0.93
CA ASP A 118 -4.93 -21.76 -0.09
C ASP A 118 -4.80 -20.25 0.11
N GLN A 119 -5.09 -19.82 1.34
CA GLN A 119 -5.07 -18.42 1.72
C GLN A 119 -4.31 -18.24 3.04
N LEU A 120 -3.45 -17.24 3.11
CA LEU A 120 -2.82 -16.81 4.35
C LEU A 120 -2.97 -15.29 4.52
N LEU A 121 -3.52 -14.89 5.66
CA LEU A 121 -3.50 -13.50 6.11
C LEU A 121 -2.33 -13.31 7.09
N LEU A 122 -1.32 -12.57 6.66
CA LEU A 122 -0.17 -12.22 7.47
C LEU A 122 -0.32 -10.79 8.02
N LYS A 123 -0.49 -10.68 9.35
CA LYS A 123 -0.56 -9.39 10.04
C LYS A 123 0.81 -9.03 10.62
N VAL A 124 1.40 -7.93 10.16
CA VAL A 124 2.72 -7.48 10.62
C VAL A 124 2.65 -6.19 11.43
N LYS A 125 3.57 -6.06 12.40
CA LYS A 125 3.73 -4.83 13.18
C LYS A 125 4.41 -3.76 12.32
N GLY A 126 3.81 -2.58 12.22
CA GLY A 126 4.35 -1.43 11.49
C GLY A 126 3.25 -0.60 10.85
N GLY A 127 3.64 0.51 10.22
CA GLY A 127 2.77 1.29 9.33
C GLY A 127 2.97 0.91 7.86
N HIS A 128 2.26 1.60 6.97
CA HIS A 128 2.18 1.33 5.53
C HIS A 128 3.54 1.00 4.87
N ILE A 129 4.48 1.94 4.88
CA ILE A 129 5.82 1.76 4.28
C ILE A 129 6.73 0.94 5.20
N GLY A 130 6.61 1.13 6.51
CA GLY A 130 7.43 0.45 7.51
C GLY A 130 7.32 -1.08 7.47
N MET A 131 6.21 -1.62 6.97
CA MET A 131 6.02 -3.06 6.80
C MET A 131 6.98 -3.67 5.78
N MET A 132 7.35 -2.90 4.74
CA MET A 132 8.20 -3.33 3.62
C MET A 132 9.64 -2.82 3.73
N ALA A 133 9.82 -1.55 4.13
CA ALA A 133 11.09 -0.84 4.11
C ALA A 133 11.63 -0.45 5.50
N GLY A 134 10.87 -0.73 6.57
CA GLY A 134 11.33 -0.45 7.93
C GLY A 134 12.40 -1.45 8.40
N SER A 135 13.15 -1.08 9.44
CA SER A 135 14.17 -1.95 10.07
C SER A 135 13.61 -3.30 10.55
N GLY A 136 12.30 -3.36 10.80
CA GLY A 136 11.58 -4.57 11.16
C GLY A 136 11.23 -5.50 9.99
N ALA A 137 11.21 -4.99 8.75
CA ALA A 137 10.77 -5.73 7.58
C ALA A 137 11.69 -6.92 7.30
N LEU A 138 13.00 -6.69 7.24
CA LEU A 138 14.02 -7.74 7.01
C LEU A 138 14.00 -8.83 8.09
N LYS A 139 13.67 -8.46 9.33
CA LYS A 139 13.70 -9.40 10.47
C LYS A 139 12.40 -10.18 10.65
N ARG A 140 11.28 -9.67 10.13
CA ARG A 140 9.94 -10.21 10.46
C ARG A 140 9.05 -10.39 9.23
N THR A 141 8.92 -9.39 8.37
CA THR A 141 8.00 -9.45 7.22
C THR A 141 8.55 -10.33 6.11
N TRP A 142 9.75 -10.02 5.62
CA TRP A 142 10.35 -10.71 4.47
C TRP A 142 10.59 -12.20 4.68
N PRO A 143 11.11 -12.67 5.83
CA PRO A 143 11.28 -14.11 6.07
C PRO A 143 9.96 -14.90 6.02
N GLN A 144 8.83 -14.29 6.42
CA GLN A 144 7.53 -14.95 6.37
C GLN A 144 6.97 -15.01 4.94
N ILE A 145 7.19 -13.95 4.15
CA ILE A 145 6.83 -13.94 2.72
C ILE A 145 7.68 -14.98 1.98
N ASP A 146 8.99 -14.99 2.21
CA ASP A 146 9.93 -15.94 1.61
C ASP A 146 9.56 -17.39 1.93
N ALA A 147 9.32 -17.71 3.20
CA ALA A 147 8.89 -19.05 3.60
C ALA A 147 7.55 -19.47 2.96
N TRP A 148 6.60 -18.53 2.81
CA TRP A 148 5.32 -18.83 2.16
C TRP A 148 5.48 -19.11 0.67
N LEU A 149 6.32 -18.33 -0.02
CA LEU A 149 6.63 -18.49 -1.45
C LEU A 149 7.44 -19.77 -1.69
N ALA A 150 8.48 -20.02 -0.90
CA ALA A 150 9.36 -21.18 -1.04
C ALA A 150 8.59 -22.50 -0.99
N ALA A 151 7.59 -22.61 -0.10
CA ALA A 151 6.72 -23.79 -0.02
C ALA A 151 5.81 -24.00 -1.24
N ARG A 152 5.81 -23.10 -2.22
CA ARG A 152 4.89 -23.04 -3.38
C ARG A 152 5.60 -22.77 -4.71
N SER A 153 6.94 -22.79 -4.74
CA SER A 153 7.74 -22.34 -5.89
C SER A 153 8.64 -23.44 -6.47
N ASP A 154 8.20 -24.70 -6.43
CA ASP A 154 8.87 -25.83 -7.09
C ASP A 154 8.97 -25.65 -8.62
#